data_AF-A0A7S2HVQ2-F1
#
_entry.id   AF-A0A7S2HVQ2-F1
#
_cell.length_a   1.000
_cell.length_b   1.000
_cell.length_c   1.000
_cell.angle_alpha   90.00
_cell.angle_beta   90.00
_cell.angle_gamma   90.00
#
_symmetry.space_group_name_H-M   'P 1'
#
loop_
_entity.id
_entity.type
_entity.pdbx_description
1 polymer ?
#
loop_
_entity_poly.entity_id
_entity_poly.type
_entity_poly.pdbx_seq_one_letter_code
_entity_poly.pdbx_strand_id
1 'polypeptide(L)'
;VACRYCFDAAPKAFCIDIDSGRARVYAQWGNSEEDLDWAATACPVDCIHWVSREELQLLEHVTAVYSFDNNGQMPMSMFAGFASTGVLNPFELAMDFKTALHNRKKLRKHEAESRMMQLLNRFEARIAEIF
;
A
#
# COMPACT_ATOMS: atom_id res chain seq x y z
N VAL A 1 20.05 13.24 8.10
CA VAL A 1 20.26 14.51 7.37
C VAL A 1 18.91 15.18 7.23
N ALA A 2 18.73 16.38 7.78
CA ALA A 2 17.52 17.18 7.58
C ALA A 2 17.84 18.28 6.57
N CYS A 3 17.60 18.02 5.29
CA CYS A 3 17.80 19.01 4.22
C CYS A 3 16.45 19.61 3.82
N ARG A 4 16.39 20.92 3.66
CA ARG A 4 15.16 21.67 3.30
C ARG A 4 15.00 21.86 1.79
N TYR A 5 15.82 21.18 1.00
CA TYR A 5 15.96 21.45 -0.42
C TYR A 5 14.67 21.22 -1.23
N CYS A 6 13.87 20.22 -0.86
CA CYS A 6 12.56 19.99 -1.48
C CYS A 6 11.57 21.15 -1.22
N PHE A 7 11.67 21.83 -0.07
CA PHE A 7 10.90 23.06 0.19
C PHE A 7 11.41 24.22 -0.66
N ASP A 8 12.72 24.36 -0.82
CA ASP A 8 13.30 25.44 -1.63
C ASP A 8 12.96 25.27 -3.14
N ALA A 9 12.95 24.03 -3.62
CA ALA A 9 12.57 23.70 -4.99
C ALA A 9 11.06 23.84 -5.25
N ALA A 10 10.21 23.31 -4.37
CA ALA A 10 8.76 23.30 -4.55
C ALA A 10 8.03 23.75 -3.27
N PRO A 11 8.07 25.05 -2.92
CA PRO A 11 7.54 25.58 -1.66
C PRO A 11 6.01 25.53 -1.57
N LYS A 12 5.30 25.39 -2.71
CA LYS A 12 3.85 25.24 -2.72
C LYS A 12 3.39 23.80 -2.56
N ALA A 13 4.31 22.83 -2.58
CA ALA A 13 3.99 21.41 -2.45
C ALA A 13 4.46 20.81 -1.13
N PHE A 14 5.63 21.24 -0.66
CA PHE A 14 6.24 20.75 0.57
C PHE A 14 6.18 21.77 1.69
N CYS A 15 6.10 21.29 2.93
CA CYS A 15 6.31 22.08 4.14
C CYS A 15 7.30 21.35 5.06
N ILE A 16 8.08 22.08 5.84
CA ILE A 16 9.01 21.47 6.80
C ILE A 16 8.32 21.41 8.16
N ASP A 17 8.21 20.19 8.69
CA ASP A 17 7.74 19.93 10.03
C ASP A 17 8.79 20.45 11.03
N ILE A 18 8.37 21.34 11.93
CA ILE A 18 9.28 22.05 12.85
C ILE A 18 9.84 21.07 13.90
N ASP A 19 9.04 20.09 14.32
CA ASP A 19 9.40 19.18 15.40
C ASP A 19 10.36 18.09 14.92
N SER A 20 10.12 17.56 13.71
CA SER A 20 10.92 16.47 13.14
C SER A 20 12.01 16.95 12.18
N GLY A 21 11.95 18.20 11.72
CA GLY A 21 12.82 18.75 10.68
C GLY A 21 12.65 18.08 9.31
N ARG A 22 11.58 17.27 9.13
CA ARG A 22 11.32 16.51 7.91
C ARG A 22 10.37 17.26 7.00
N ALA A 23 10.57 17.12 5.70
CA ALA A 23 9.62 17.61 4.73
C ALA A 23 8.35 16.74 4.72
N ARG A 24 7.20 17.38 4.60
CA ARG A 24 5.89 16.76 4.40
C ARG A 24 5.27 17.35 3.15
N VAL A 25 4.61 16.49 2.36
CA VAL A 25 3.78 16.95 1.25
C VAL A 25 2.47 17.47 1.83
N TYR A 26 2.14 18.73 1.55
CA TYR A 26 0.85 19.31 1.95
C TYR A 26 -0.08 19.52 0.74
N ALA A 27 0.48 19.71 -0.46
CA ALA A 27 -0.26 19.83 -1.71
C ALA A 27 0.51 19.12 -2.84
N GLN A 28 0.00 17.99 -3.32
CA GLN A 28 0.71 17.11 -4.27
C GLN A 28 1.05 17.77 -5.62
N TRP A 29 0.30 18.80 -6.01
CA TRP A 29 0.45 19.50 -7.30
C TRP A 29 0.48 21.03 -7.13
N GLY A 30 1.11 21.51 -6.06
CA GLY A 30 1.21 22.95 -5.79
C GLY A 30 2.19 23.70 -6.70
N ASN A 31 3.13 22.98 -7.32
CA ASN A 31 4.20 23.48 -8.20
C ASN A 31 4.12 22.82 -9.59
N SER A 32 4.99 23.23 -10.53
CA SER A 32 5.13 22.54 -11.82
C SER A 32 5.68 21.12 -11.61
N GLU A 33 5.40 20.23 -12.55
CA GLU A 33 5.93 18.86 -12.52
C GLU A 33 7.47 18.85 -12.53
N GLU A 34 8.09 19.76 -13.28
CA GLU A 34 9.56 19.93 -13.32
C GLU A 34 10.15 20.28 -11.94
N ASP A 35 9.51 21.18 -11.19
CA ASP A 35 9.95 21.54 -9.83
C ASP A 35 9.81 20.34 -8.87
N LEU A 36 8.75 19.55 -9.03
CA LEU A 36 8.47 18.38 -8.20
C LEU A 36 9.46 17.25 -8.48
N ASP A 37 9.79 17.00 -9.74
CA ASP A 37 10.80 16.01 -10.13
C ASP A 37 12.19 16.40 -9.65
N TRP A 38 12.52 17.69 -9.73
CA TRP A 38 13.76 18.22 -9.16
C TRP A 38 13.80 18.03 -7.65
N ALA A 39 12.71 18.37 -6.94
CA ALA A 39 12.61 18.19 -5.50
C ALA A 39 12.75 16.71 -5.08
N ALA A 40 12.16 15.79 -5.86
CA ALA A 40 12.26 14.35 -5.62
C ALA A 40 13.69 13.85 -5.80
N THR A 41 14.32 14.16 -6.94
CA THR A 41 15.66 13.67 -7.29
C THR A 41 16.74 14.27 -6.40
N ALA A 42 16.56 15.50 -5.93
CA ALA A 42 17.53 16.17 -5.08
C ALA A 42 17.51 15.68 -3.61
N CYS A 43 16.58 14.79 -3.23
CA CYS A 43 16.49 14.29 -1.87
C CYS A 43 17.68 13.35 -1.55
N PRO A 44 18.59 13.71 -0.62
CA PRO A 44 19.80 12.92 -0.33
C PRO A 44 19.53 11.61 0.39
N VAL A 45 18.31 11.43 0.90
CA VAL A 45 17.85 10.25 1.64
C VAL A 45 16.67 9.57 0.94
N ASP A 46 16.37 9.98 -0.30
CA ASP A 46 15.35 9.37 -1.17
C ASP A 46 13.99 9.18 -0.48
N CYS A 47 13.43 10.27 0.08
CA CYS A 47 12.18 10.23 0.85
C CYS A 47 10.91 10.56 0.05
N ILE A 48 11.04 10.93 -1.23
CA ILE A 48 9.94 11.45 -2.05
C ILE A 48 9.79 10.51 -3.24
N HIS A 49 8.62 9.91 -3.40
CA HIS A 49 8.35 8.93 -4.45
C HIS A 49 7.04 9.24 -5.16
N TRP A 50 7.05 9.11 -6.49
CA TRP A 50 5.83 9.09 -7.29
C TRP A 50 5.10 7.75 -7.12
N VAL A 51 3.79 7.82 -7.00
CA VAL A 51 2.92 6.64 -6.85
C VAL A 51 1.73 6.77 -7.79
N SER A 52 1.21 5.64 -8.28
CA SER A 52 -0.04 5.64 -9.03
C SER A 52 -1.22 6.00 -8.12
N ARG A 53 -2.32 6.48 -8.73
CA ARG A 53 -3.53 6.85 -7.98
C ARG A 53 -4.13 5.65 -7.23
N GLU A 54 -4.08 4.46 -7.82
CA GLU A 54 -4.55 3.22 -7.20
C GLU A 54 -3.68 2.81 -6.00
N GLU A 55 -2.37 3.00 -6.11
CA GLU A 55 -1.43 2.74 -5.01
C GLU A 55 -1.54 3.77 -3.89
N LEU A 56 -1.83 5.03 -4.21
CA LEU A 56 -2.01 6.08 -3.22
C LEU A 56 -3.14 5.75 -2.23
N GLN A 57 -4.31 5.33 -2.73
CA GLN A 57 -5.44 4.94 -1.87
C GLN A 57 -5.08 3.77 -0.95
N LEU A 58 -4.28 2.84 -1.45
CA LEU A 58 -3.83 1.69 -0.70
C LEU A 58 -2.83 2.09 0.39
N LEU A 59 -1.85 2.92 0.04
CA LEU A 59 -0.86 3.47 0.96
C LEU A 59 -1.52 4.30 2.06
N GLU A 60 -2.48 5.16 1.73
CA GLU A 60 -3.27 5.91 2.71
C GLU A 60 -4.02 4.98 3.66
N HIS A 61 -4.66 3.92 3.14
CA HIS A 61 -5.36 2.94 3.96
C HIS A 61 -4.41 2.21 4.91
N VAL A 62 -3.30 1.70 4.39
CA VAL A 62 -2.29 0.97 5.14
C VAL A 62 -1.65 1.88 6.19
N THR A 63 -1.16 3.05 5.79
CA THR A 63 -0.55 4.02 6.69
C THR A 63 -1.55 4.51 7.74
N ALA A 64 -2.83 4.72 7.41
CA ALA A 64 -3.83 5.11 8.40
C ALA A 64 -4.07 4.02 9.45
N VAL A 65 -4.29 2.78 9.01
CA VAL A 65 -4.49 1.62 9.90
C VAL A 65 -3.28 1.43 10.83
N TYR A 66 -2.07 1.67 10.35
CA TYR A 66 -0.84 1.39 11.10
C TYR A 66 -0.23 2.59 11.83
N SER A 67 -0.60 3.83 11.49
CA SER A 67 -0.10 5.05 12.16
C SER A 67 -1.03 5.56 13.26
N PHE A 68 -2.35 5.35 13.16
CA PHE A 68 -3.31 5.88 14.15
C PHE A 68 -3.56 4.94 15.32
N ASP A 69 -3.60 3.62 15.10
CA ASP A 69 -3.96 2.66 16.16
C ASP A 69 -2.81 2.36 17.15
N ASN A 70 -1.58 2.80 16.84
CA ASN A 70 -0.37 2.47 17.60
C ASN A 70 0.46 3.70 18.06
N ASN A 71 -0.15 4.86 18.32
CA ASN A 71 0.60 6.08 18.69
C ASN A 71 1.72 6.45 17.69
N GLY A 72 1.55 6.16 16.39
CA GLY A 72 2.57 6.39 15.36
C GLY A 72 3.63 5.28 15.22
N GLN A 73 3.44 4.10 15.81
CA GLN A 73 4.31 2.92 15.62
C GLN A 73 3.71 1.90 14.64
N MET A 74 4.43 1.59 13.56
CA MET A 74 4.05 0.50 12.66
C MET A 74 3.98 -0.83 13.45
N PRO A 75 2.93 -1.67 13.31
CA PRO A 75 2.85 -2.90 14.09
C PRO A 75 3.92 -3.89 13.65
N MET A 76 4.54 -4.55 14.62
CA MET A 76 5.34 -5.73 14.35
C MET A 76 4.49 -6.82 13.68
N SER A 77 5.13 -7.55 12.76
CA SER A 77 4.53 -8.63 11.97
C SER A 77 4.01 -9.76 12.88
N MET A 78 2.69 -9.80 13.09
CA MET A 78 2.02 -10.93 13.74
C MET A 78 1.65 -12.05 12.74
N PHE A 79 2.23 -12.06 11.53
CA PHE A 79 2.03 -13.12 10.54
C PHE A 79 3.34 -13.91 10.33
N ALA A 80 3.47 -15.00 11.10
CA ALA A 80 4.23 -16.21 10.83
C ALA A 80 5.69 -16.10 10.33
N GLY A 81 6.63 -16.32 11.25
CA GLY A 81 7.73 -17.27 11.00
C GLY A 81 8.95 -16.80 10.20
N PHE A 82 9.02 -15.56 9.73
CA PHE A 82 10.26 -15.03 9.14
C PHE A 82 10.90 -14.02 10.09
N ALA A 83 12.16 -14.30 10.47
CA ALA A 83 12.99 -13.41 11.23
C ALA A 83 13.31 -12.15 10.40
N SER A 84 12.49 -11.13 10.48
CA SER A 84 12.85 -9.79 10.02
C SER A 84 12.70 -8.81 11.19
N THR A 85 13.81 -8.61 11.90
CA THR A 85 14.12 -7.35 12.55
C THR A 85 14.03 -6.24 11.50
N GLY A 86 13.03 -5.37 11.54
CA GLY A 86 12.97 -4.30 10.54
C GLY A 86 11.79 -3.36 10.69
N VAL A 87 12.08 -2.06 10.71
CA VAL A 87 11.12 -0.98 10.49
C VAL A 87 10.35 -1.28 9.19
N LEU A 88 9.03 -1.49 9.26
CA LEU A 88 8.22 -1.81 8.08
C LEU A 88 8.17 -0.61 7.13
N ASN A 89 8.56 -0.84 5.88
CA ASN A 89 8.37 0.13 4.80
C ASN A 89 6.88 0.18 4.41
N PRO A 90 6.24 1.37 4.36
CA PRO A 90 4.85 1.50 3.92
C PRO A 90 4.56 0.84 2.56
N PHE A 91 5.52 0.83 1.64
CA PHE A 91 5.39 0.22 0.32
C PHE A 91 5.33 -1.31 0.38
N GLU A 92 6.18 -1.94 1.20
CA GLU A 92 6.16 -3.40 1.39
C GLU A 92 4.83 -3.84 2.02
N LEU A 93 4.36 -3.09 3.01
CA LEU A 93 3.10 -3.36 3.68
C LEU A 93 1.89 -3.21 2.75
N ALA A 94 1.93 -2.24 1.84
CA ALA A 94 0.96 -2.11 0.76
C ALA A 94 1.01 -3.30 -0.21
N MET A 95 2.20 -3.79 -0.57
CA MET A 95 2.35 -4.98 -1.43
C MET A 95 1.78 -6.24 -0.77
N ASP A 96 2.04 -6.44 0.51
CA ASP A 96 1.50 -7.58 1.27
C ASP A 96 -0.03 -7.52 1.30
N PHE A 97 -0.59 -6.34 1.55
CA PHE A 97 -2.04 -6.15 1.52
C PHE A 97 -2.63 -6.44 0.14
N LYS A 98 -1.99 -5.95 -0.93
CA LYS A 98 -2.41 -6.21 -2.32
C LYS A 98 -2.39 -7.71 -2.64
N THR A 99 -1.33 -8.40 -2.20
CA THR A 99 -1.18 -9.84 -2.37
C THR A 99 -2.25 -10.61 -1.59
N ALA A 100 -2.53 -10.22 -0.34
CA ALA A 100 -3.60 -10.81 0.46
C ALA A 100 -4.98 -10.64 -0.19
N LEU A 101 -5.29 -9.46 -0.72
CA LEU A 101 -6.54 -9.22 -1.46
C LEU A 101 -6.65 -10.09 -2.72
N HIS A 102 -5.55 -10.24 -3.47
CA HIS A 102 -5.50 -11.09 -4.66
C HIS A 102 -5.76 -12.55 -4.31
N ASN A 103 -5.09 -13.06 -3.27
CA ASN A 103 -5.26 -14.42 -2.79
C ASN A 103 -6.69 -14.69 -2.31
N ARG A 104 -7.32 -13.72 -1.63
CA ARG A 104 -8.75 -13.81 -1.24
C ARG A 104 -9.68 -13.87 -2.44
N LYS A 105 -9.45 -13.04 -3.48
CA LYS A 105 -10.25 -13.10 -4.74
C LYS A 105 -10.08 -14.45 -5.44
N LYS A 106 -8.86 -14.96 -5.51
CA LYS A 106 -8.57 -16.30 -6.06
C LYS A 106 -9.28 -17.41 -5.30
N LEU A 107 -9.23 -17.38 -3.96
CA LEU A 107 -9.88 -18.38 -3.13
C LEU A 107 -11.40 -18.39 -3.36
N ARG A 108 -12.04 -17.21 -3.35
CA ARG A 108 -13.48 -17.08 -3.63
C ARG A 108 -13.85 -17.60 -5.02
N LYS A 109 -13.01 -17.36 -6.02
CA LYS A 109 -13.21 -17.88 -7.37
C LYS A 109 -13.12 -19.42 -7.39
N HIS A 110 -12.08 -19.98 -6.77
CA HIS A 110 -11.91 -21.43 -6.67
C HIS A 110 -13.05 -22.10 -5.88
N GLU A 111 -13.52 -21.48 -4.80
CA GLU A 111 -14.68 -21.94 -4.03
C GLU A 111 -15.97 -21.91 -4.87
N ALA A 112 -16.19 -20.85 -5.66
CA ALA A 112 -17.34 -20.76 -6.55
C ALA A 112 -17.29 -21.80 -7.67
N GLU A 113 -16.13 -22.01 -8.28
CA GLU A 113 -15.91 -23.03 -9.31
C GLU A 113 -16.11 -24.45 -8.74
N SER A 114 -15.56 -24.73 -7.56
CA SER A 114 -15.73 -26.00 -6.87
C SER A 114 -17.20 -26.27 -6.52
N ARG A 115 -17.95 -25.26 -6.06
CA ARG A 115 -19.39 -25.37 -5.79
C ARG A 115 -20.18 -25.64 -7.06
N MET A 116 -19.87 -24.95 -8.17
CA MET A 116 -20.52 -25.20 -9.46
C MET A 116 -20.29 -26.63 -9.94
N MET A 117 -19.04 -27.12 -9.84
CA MET A 117 -18.70 -28.48 -10.23
C MET A 117 -19.45 -29.53 -9.39
N GLN A 118 -19.58 -29.32 -8.08
CA GLN A 118 -20.37 -30.22 -7.22
C GLN A 118 -21.85 -30.24 -7.61
N LEU A 119 -22.42 -29.10 -8.01
CA LEU A 119 -23.82 -29.03 -8.46
C LEU A 119 -24.03 -29.79 -9.77
N LEU A 120 -23.09 -29.67 -10.72
CA LEU A 120 -23.14 -30.43 -11.98
C LEU A 120 -23.05 -31.94 -11.72
N ASN A 121 -22.09 -32.38 -10.91
CA ASN A 121 -21.97 -33.80 -10.55
C ASN A 121 -23.25 -34.34 -9.86
N ARG A 122 -23.87 -33.52 -9.00
CA ARG A 122 -25.14 -33.89 -8.35
C ARG A 122 -26.30 -33.97 -9.33
N PHE A 123 -26.31 -33.09 -10.34
CA PHE A 123 -27.32 -33.10 -11.39
C PHE A 123 -27.17 -34.33 -12.28
N GLU A 124 -25.95 -34.66 -12.70
CA GLU A 124 -25.65 -35.88 -13.47
C GLU A 124 -26.06 -37.16 -12.71
N ALA A 125 -25.71 -37.26 -11.42
CA ALA A 125 -26.12 -38.39 -10.59
C ALA A 125 -27.64 -38.55 -10.54
N ARG A 126 -28.39 -37.44 -10.43
CA ARG A 126 -29.86 -37.47 -10.45
C ARG A 126 -30.43 -37.90 -11.80
N ILE A 127 -29.81 -37.51 -12.92
CA ILE A 127 -30.24 -37.97 -14.25
C ILE A 127 -30.06 -39.48 -14.38
N ALA A 128 -28.91 -40.00 -13.93
CA ALA A 128 -28.61 -41.43 -13.97
C ALA A 128 -29.52 -42.29 -13.05
N GLU A 129 -30.18 -41.69 -12.05
CA GLU A 129 -31.19 -42.36 -11.24
C GLU A 129 -32.58 -42.38 -11.91
N ILE A 130 -32.85 -41.46 -12.84
CA ILE A 130 -34.15 -41.28 -13.50
C ILE A 130 -34.25 -42.10 -14.80
N PHE A 131 -33.13 -42.26 -15.51
CA PHE A 131 -33.02 -43.01 -16.77
C PHE A 131 -32.19 -44.27 -16.59
#